data_AF-A0A0N4UMU4-F1
#
_entry.id   AF-A0A0N4UMU4-F1
#
_cell.length_a   1.000
_cell.length_b   1.000
_cell.length_c   1.000
_cell.angle_alpha   90.00
_cell.angle_beta   90.00
_cell.angle_gamma   90.00
#
_symmetry.space_group_name_H-M   'P 1'
#
loop_
_entity.id
_entity.type
_entity.pdbx_description
1 polymer ?
#
loop_
_entity_poly.entity_id
_entity_poly.type
_entity_poly.pdbx_seq_one_letter_code
_entity_poly.pdbx_strand_id
1 'polypeptide(L)'
;MTSMAYKVTLLLEKMASADKDYRFMATNDLMNDIRNETLKLDDDSEKKVVNMMMKLMEDKNGEVQNLAVKCIGPLIVRVNELLVNFHILFR
;
A
#
# COMPACT_ATOMS: atom_id res chain seq x y z
N MET A 1 -3.19 -22.27 -7.07
CA MET A 1 -2.16 -21.24 -6.81
C MET A 1 -2.72 -19.91 -7.27
N THR A 2 -3.16 -19.08 -6.34
CA THR A 2 -3.58 -17.70 -6.63
C THR A 2 -2.36 -16.95 -7.17
N SER A 3 -2.42 -16.41 -8.39
CA SER A 3 -1.28 -15.69 -8.96
C SER A 3 -0.96 -14.47 -8.10
N MET A 4 0.32 -14.11 -8.02
CA MET A 4 0.77 -12.95 -7.25
C MET A 4 0.04 -11.66 -7.68
N ALA A 5 -0.17 -11.50 -8.99
CA ALA A 5 -0.94 -10.41 -9.57
C ALA A 5 -2.40 -10.38 -9.07
N TYR A 6 -3.07 -11.54 -8.98
CA TYR A 6 -4.44 -11.60 -8.44
C TYR A 6 -4.49 -11.16 -6.97
N LYS A 7 -3.49 -11.56 -6.18
CA LYS A 7 -3.39 -11.13 -4.77
C LYS A 7 -3.28 -9.61 -4.67
N VAL A 8 -2.43 -8.97 -5.48
CA VAL A 8 -2.29 -7.51 -5.51
C VAL A 8 -3.60 -6.82 -5.91
N THR A 9 -4.25 -7.29 -6.98
CA THR A 9 -5.55 -6.75 -7.42
C THR A 9 -6.59 -6.82 -6.31
N LEU A 10 -6.71 -7.96 -5.63
CA LEU A 10 -7.65 -8.13 -4.52
C LEU A 10 -7.36 -7.19 -3.34
N LEU A 11 -6.09 -6.98 -3.01
CA LEU A 11 -5.68 -6.03 -1.96
C LEU A 11 -6.08 -4.60 -2.34
N LEU A 12 -5.81 -4.19 -3.58
CA LEU A 12 -6.15 -2.85 -4.08
C LEU A 12 -7.66 -2.60 -4.08
N GLU A 13 -8.47 -3.58 -4.49
CA GLU A 13 -9.94 -3.49 -4.43
C GLU A 13 -10.44 -3.31 -2.99
N LYS A 14 -9.90 -4.09 -2.05
CA LYS A 14 -10.28 -3.97 -0.62
C LYS A 14 -9.81 -2.67 0.00
N MET A 15 -8.64 -2.16 -0.36
CA MET A 15 -8.15 -0.84 0.06
C MET A 15 -9.00 0.31 -0.49
N ALA A 16 -9.71 0.12 -1.60
CA ALA A 16 -10.64 1.09 -2.15
C ALA A 16 -12.07 0.97 -1.59
N SER A 17 -12.32 0.01 -0.69
CA SER A 17 -13.65 -0.26 -0.15
C SER A 17 -14.20 0.92 0.67
N ALA A 18 -15.52 1.14 0.62
CA ALA A 18 -16.19 2.10 1.49
C ALA A 18 -16.11 1.68 2.98
N ASP A 19 -15.99 0.38 3.25
CA ASP A 19 -15.86 -0.17 4.59
C ASP A 19 -14.43 0.03 5.13
N LYS A 20 -14.32 0.69 6.28
CA LYS A 20 -13.04 0.93 6.95
C LYS A 20 -12.31 -0.37 7.34
N ASP A 21 -13.04 -1.44 7.66
CA ASP A 21 -12.45 -2.68 8.14
C ASP A 21 -11.80 -3.44 6.98
N TYR A 22 -12.40 -3.41 5.78
CA TYR A 22 -11.76 -3.94 4.58
C TYR A 22 -10.49 -3.17 4.21
N ARG A 23 -10.52 -1.83 4.30
CA ARG A 23 -9.32 -1.03 4.04
C ARG A 23 -8.23 -1.34 5.04
N PHE A 24 -8.55 -1.33 6.34
CA PHE A 24 -7.59 -1.63 7.41
C PHE A 24 -6.97 -3.02 7.25
N MET A 25 -7.79 -4.06 7.05
CA MET A 25 -7.30 -5.43 6.86
C MET A 25 -6.39 -5.54 5.64
N ALA A 26 -6.79 -4.98 4.50
CA ALA A 26 -5.99 -5.05 3.28
C ALA A 26 -4.66 -4.28 3.39
N THR A 27 -4.66 -3.10 4.01
CA THR A 27 -3.43 -2.34 4.29
C THR A 27 -2.51 -3.10 5.26
N ASN A 28 -3.07 -3.78 6.27
CA ASN A 28 -2.30 -4.57 7.22
C ASN A 28 -1.68 -5.81 6.55
N ASP A 29 -2.46 -6.51 5.72
CA ASP A 29 -1.98 -7.65 4.95
C ASP A 29 -0.83 -7.26 4.02
N LEU A 30 -0.99 -6.15 3.27
CA LEU A 30 0.06 -5.60 2.43
C LEU A 30 1.32 -5.24 3.24
N MET A 31 1.16 -4.59 4.40
CA MET A 31 2.29 -4.22 5.26
C MET A 31 3.05 -5.47 5.74
N ASN A 32 2.34 -6.52 6.16
CA ASN A 32 2.95 -7.77 6.59
C ASN A 32 3.65 -8.48 5.43
N ASP A 33 3.04 -8.47 4.25
CA ASP A 33 3.60 -9.02 3.04
C ASP A 33 4.92 -8.34 2.61
N ILE A 34 4.96 -7.01 2.72
CA ILE A 34 6.15 -6.21 2.48
C ILE A 34 7.20 -6.54 3.56
N ARG A 35 6.83 -6.53 4.84
CA ARG A 35 7.78 -6.79 5.94
C ARG A 35 8.41 -8.18 5.88
N ASN A 36 7.63 -9.19 5.52
CA ASN A 36 8.07 -10.59 5.46
C ASN A 36 8.59 -11.00 4.08
N GLU A 37 8.64 -10.07 3.13
CA GLU A 37 9.10 -10.30 1.75
C GLU A 37 8.29 -11.39 1.00
N THR A 38 7.04 -11.61 1.39
CA THR A 38 6.15 -12.64 0.82
C THR A 38 5.37 -12.15 -0.39
N LEU A 39 5.54 -10.88 -0.78
CA LEU A 39 4.90 -10.26 -1.91
C LEU A 39 5.96 -9.67 -2.85
N LYS A 40 5.95 -10.13 -4.10
CA LYS A 40 6.74 -9.56 -5.20
C LYS A 40 5.82 -8.71 -6.07
N LEU A 41 6.18 -7.46 -6.26
CA LEU A 41 5.50 -6.52 -7.14
C LEU A 41 6.27 -6.41 -8.45
N ASP A 42 5.57 -6.36 -9.58
CA ASP A 42 6.13 -5.86 -10.83
C ASP A 42 5.97 -4.34 -10.91
N ASP A 43 6.64 -3.69 -11.85
CA ASP A 43 6.66 -2.22 -11.98
C ASP A 43 5.25 -1.59 -12.05
N ASP A 44 4.28 -2.27 -12.67
CA ASP A 44 2.89 -1.80 -12.75
C ASP A 44 2.16 -1.93 -11.41
N SER A 45 2.34 -3.07 -10.73
CA SER A 45 1.79 -3.31 -9.39
C SER A 45 2.38 -2.36 -8.35
N GLU A 46 3.68 -2.06 -8.43
CA GLU A 46 4.34 -1.09 -7.56
C GLU A 46 3.66 0.28 -7.67
N LYS A 47 3.51 0.80 -8.89
CA LYS A 47 2.84 2.09 -9.14
C LYS A 47 1.42 2.14 -8.56
N LYS A 48 0.65 1.07 -8.77
CA LYS A 48 -0.73 0.99 -8.24
C LYS A 48 -0.75 0.96 -6.71
N VAL A 49 0.12 0.19 -6.09
CA VAL A 49 0.25 0.11 -4.62
C VAL A 49 0.70 1.45 -4.04
N VAL A 50 1.67 2.11 -4.66
CA VAL A 50 2.15 3.45 -4.27
C VAL A 50 1.02 4.48 -4.33
N ASN A 51 0.29 4.54 -5.45
CA ASN A 51 -0.83 5.45 -5.62
C ASN A 51 -1.96 5.17 -4.62
N MET A 52 -2.24 3.91 -4.33
CA MET A 52 -3.21 3.54 -3.30
C MET A 52 -2.75 3.97 -1.91
N MET A 53 -1.46 3.78 -1.59
CA MET A 53 -0.92 4.14 -0.28
C MET A 53 -0.96 5.66 -0.04
N MET A 54 -0.64 6.46 -1.06
CA MET A 54 -0.79 7.92 -0.99
C MET A 54 -2.25 8.34 -0.73
N LYS A 55 -3.23 7.68 -1.36
CA LYS A 55 -4.66 7.93 -1.09
C LYS A 55 -5.05 7.58 0.35
N LEU A 56 -4.56 6.45 0.88
CA LEU A 56 -4.87 6.02 2.24
C LEU A 56 -4.20 6.89 3.32
N MET A 57 -3.12 7.62 3.01
CA MET A 57 -2.61 8.66 3.91
C MET A 57 -3.60 9.80 4.15
N GLU A 58 -4.58 9.96 3.26
CA GLU A 58 -5.65 10.95 3.36
C GLU A 58 -6.99 10.30 3.76
N ASP A 59 -6.97 9.07 4.28
CA ASP A 59 -8.17 8.37 4.70
C ASP A 59 -8.90 9.12 5.82
N LYS A 60 -10.23 9.20 5.72
CA LYS A 60 -11.09 9.85 6.73
C LYS A 60 -11.06 9.11 8.07
N ASN A 61 -10.72 7.82 8.07
CA ASN A 61 -10.56 7.02 9.28
C ASN A 61 -9.10 7.08 9.76
N GLY A 62 -8.89 7.60 10.97
CA GLY A 62 -7.55 7.77 11.54
C GLY A 62 -6.76 6.48 11.76
N GLU A 63 -7.41 5.32 11.95
CA GLU A 63 -6.70 4.04 12.10
C GLU A 63 -6.14 3.55 10.77
N VAL A 64 -6.93 3.65 9.69
CA VAL A 64 -6.50 3.33 8.32
C VAL A 64 -5.39 4.28 7.90
N GLN A 65 -5.56 5.59 8.14
CA GLN A 65 -4.54 6.59 7.86
C GLN A 65 -3.21 6.28 8.57
N ASN A 66 -3.26 6.03 9.89
CA ASN A 66 -2.08 5.72 10.68
C ASN A 66 -1.37 4.45 10.18
N LEU A 67 -2.14 3.44 9.76
CA LEU A 67 -1.59 2.22 9.19
C LEU A 67 -0.93 2.46 7.85
N ALA A 68 -1.52 3.29 6.98
CA ALA A 68 -0.93 3.69 5.71
C ALA A 68 0.42 4.40 5.90
N VAL A 69 0.49 5.37 6.82
CA VAL A 69 1.74 6.07 7.17
C VAL A 69 2.82 5.09 7.65
N LYS A 70 2.47 4.07 8.44
CA LYS A 70 3.40 3.03 8.89
C LYS A 70 3.86 2.10 7.76
N CYS A 71 3.00 1.84 6.77
CA CYS A 71 3.29 0.98 5.63
C CYS A 71 4.28 1.64 4.66
N ILE A 72 4.33 2.97 4.62
CA ILE A 72 5.19 3.73 3.72
C ILE A 72 6.67 3.50 3.99
N GLY A 73 7.11 3.47 5.25
CA GLY A 73 8.52 3.25 5.59
C GLY A 73 9.09 1.99 4.92
N PRO A 74 8.49 0.81 5.13
CA PRO A 74 8.88 -0.43 4.45
C PRO A 74 8.71 -0.41 2.91
N LEU A 75 7.72 0.33 2.39
CA LEU A 75 7.44 0.39 0.96
C LEU A 75 8.45 1.28 0.21
N ILE A 76 8.89 2.39 0.81
CA ILE A 76 9.94 3.28 0.26
C ILE A 76 11.24 2.51 0.01
N VAL A 77 11.60 1.58 0.90
CA VAL A 77 12.82 0.76 0.75
C VAL A 77 12.75 -0.17 -0.47
N ARG A 78 11.53 -0.48 -0.95
CA ARG A 78 11.31 -1.34 -2.11
C ARG A 78 11.12 -0.58 -3.42
N VAL A 79 10.50 0.60 -3.38
CA VAL A 79 10.05 1.31 -4.58
C VAL A 79 10.77 2.65 -4.75
N ASN A 80 11.57 2.77 -5.80
CA ASN A 80 12.30 4.02 -6.11
C ASN A 80 11.37 5.20 -6.41
N GLU A 81 10.20 4.98 -7.02
CA GLU A 81 9.25 6.05 -7.37
C GLU A 81 8.67 6.76 -6.14
N LEU A 82 8.51 6.04 -5.02
CA LEU A 82 8.10 6.65 -3.76
C LEU A 82 9.12 7.63 -3.24
N LEU A 83 10.42 7.33 -3.35
CA LEU A 83 11.47 8.25 -2.93
C LEU A 83 11.36 9.58 -3.68
N VAL A 84 11.00 9.55 -4.97
CA VAL A 84 10.78 10.76 -5.78
C VAL A 84 9.58 11.55 -5.27
N ASN A 85 8.42 10.90 -5.06
CA ASN A 85 7.21 11.58 -4.58
C ASN A 85 7.38 12.16 -3.17
N PHE A 86 8.03 11.42 -2.26
CA PHE A 86 8.32 11.89 -0.92
C PHE A 86 9.29 13.06 -0.90
N HIS A 87 10.31 13.01 -1.75
CA HIS A 87 11.24 14.13 -1.93
C HIS A 87 10.57 15.38 -2.48
N ILE A 88 9.52 15.24 -3.30
CA ILE A 88 8.70 16.37 -3.77
C ILE A 88 7.79 16.91 -2.67
N LEU A 89 7.18 16.05 -1.85
CA LEU A 89 6.25 16.48 -0.78
C LEU A 89 6.93 17.15 0.42
N PHE A 90 8.21 16.84 0.66
CA PHE A 90 8.99 17.37 1.80
C PHE A 90 10.02 18.46 1.40
N ARG A 91 9.88 19.06 0.22
CA ARG A 91 10.65 20.23 -0.23
C ARG A 91 9.74 21.43 -0.40
#